data_AF-A0A256IP07-F1
#
_entry.id   AF-A0A256IP07-F1
#
_cell.length_a   1.000
_cell.length_b   1.000
_cell.length_c   1.000
_cell.angle_alpha   90.00
_cell.angle_beta   90.00
_cell.angle_gamma   90.00
#
_symmetry.space_group_name_H-M   'P 1'
#
loop_
_entity.id
_entity.type
_entity.pdbx_description
1 polymer ?
#
loop_
_entity_poly.entity_id
_entity_poly.type
_entity_poly.pdbx_seq_one_letter_code
_entity_poly.pdbx_strand_id
1 'polypeptide(L)'
;MLSLHNSKETKAICNAVEDLGHEPVWLREENAAISVEDGDVSVEPAVDVIANRLLLSNTDQPAELLGLATTFERIRPMLNEPDAVLASIHKFATAATLADWNIRVPDALLALSNDRLNEDRERFGEVGVYKTAIGTHGGGTWKVDLTERVNPKVGNRQAFLQQLIDRDDEKHRDLRVYVVGDEIVGSMYRYAPEGDWRTNVALGGAVEDATDDMPDEAADTALYAAEVMGLDYAGVDLVEGYDGWYVLEVNPTAGFKGLFEATGTSPAPHIAKLAIETVDGEVDDAEVARIAGTLDDSRPSCAPKPKSRPSEQPVIGYIEEVVATGTSGSVQAFAKSDTGATRTSIDTSLAAEIGAGPIKSMTRVKSGSVKGGKARPVVDLVIGIGGNQHTVTASVEDRGHMDYPLLLGRDILSDYRVNVRKRADTDETERGESGEILEE
;
A
#
# COMPACT_ATOMS: atom_id res chain seq x y z
N MET A 1 5.98 -5.50 13.89
CA MET A 1 4.97 -4.77 13.09
C MET A 1 5.42 -4.59 11.64
N LEU A 2 4.62 -5.05 10.67
CA LEU A 2 4.83 -4.78 9.23
C LEU A 2 3.89 -3.66 8.75
N SER A 3 4.44 -2.48 8.46
CA SER A 3 3.65 -1.34 8.00
C SER A 3 4.52 -0.31 7.27
N LEU A 4 4.27 -0.11 5.98
CA LEU A 4 5.03 0.83 5.14
C LEU A 4 4.52 2.28 5.23
N HIS A 5 3.40 2.51 5.92
CA HIS A 5 2.81 3.83 6.10
C HIS A 5 2.98 4.30 7.55
N ASN A 6 2.88 5.60 7.78
CA ASN A 6 2.95 6.16 9.12
C ASN A 6 1.55 6.19 9.75
N SER A 7 1.19 5.16 10.52
CA SER A 7 -0.08 5.06 11.24
C SER A 7 0.11 5.26 12.74
N LYS A 8 -0.89 5.85 13.40
CA LYS A 8 -0.94 5.99 14.87
C LYS A 8 -1.10 4.62 15.54
N GLU A 9 -1.92 3.75 14.94
CA GLU A 9 -2.18 2.40 15.40
C GLU A 9 -0.90 1.56 15.40
N THR A 10 -0.10 1.62 14.33
CA THR A 10 1.18 0.89 14.29
C THR A 10 2.13 1.34 15.41
N LYS A 11 2.17 2.65 15.70
CA LYS A 11 2.99 3.17 16.80
C LYS A 11 2.50 2.68 18.15
N ALA A 12 1.19 2.74 18.38
CA ALA A 12 0.59 2.28 19.62
C ALA A 12 0.87 0.79 19.86
N ILE A 13 0.80 -0.05 18.83
CA ILE A 13 1.15 -1.48 18.98
C ILE A 13 2.65 -1.63 19.30
N CYS A 14 3.55 -0.92 18.60
CA CYS A 14 4.98 -0.96 18.93
C CYS A 14 5.28 -0.52 20.36
N ASN A 15 4.66 0.56 20.84
CA ASN A 15 4.86 1.06 22.20
C ASN A 15 4.27 0.09 23.22
N ALA A 16 3.11 -0.51 22.94
CA ALA A 16 2.53 -1.52 23.80
C ALA A 16 3.41 -2.78 23.93
N VAL A 17 4.06 -3.23 22.84
CA VAL A 17 5.05 -4.32 22.90
C VAL A 17 6.21 -3.97 23.84
N GLU A 18 6.73 -2.74 23.77
CA GLU A 18 7.80 -2.24 24.64
C GLU A 18 7.35 -2.16 26.11
N ASP A 19 6.17 -1.62 26.36
CA ASP A 19 5.59 -1.46 27.69
C ASP A 19 5.29 -2.82 28.35
N LEU A 20 4.96 -3.85 27.55
CA LEU A 20 4.80 -5.23 28.00
C LEU A 20 6.15 -5.96 28.23
N GLY A 21 7.29 -5.28 28.02
CA GLY A 21 8.63 -5.81 28.29
C GLY A 21 9.25 -6.61 27.15
N HIS A 22 8.71 -6.53 25.94
CA HIS A 22 9.20 -7.24 24.75
C HIS A 22 9.87 -6.27 23.75
N GLU A 23 10.64 -6.79 22.78
CA GLU A 23 11.36 -5.97 21.80
C GLU A 23 10.46 -5.62 20.60
N PRO A 24 10.05 -4.35 20.41
CA PRO A 24 9.30 -3.99 19.22
C PRO A 24 10.21 -3.80 18.01
N VAL A 25 9.77 -4.26 16.85
CA VAL A 25 10.38 -3.94 15.56
C VAL A 25 9.34 -3.39 14.60
N TRP A 26 9.62 -2.22 14.03
CA TRP A 26 8.82 -1.66 12.94
C TRP A 26 9.51 -1.90 11.60
N LEU A 27 9.02 -2.90 10.85
CA LEU A 27 9.45 -3.22 9.50
C LEU A 27 8.87 -2.20 8.51
N ARG A 28 9.75 -1.46 7.82
CA ARG A 28 9.43 -0.39 6.88
C ARG A 28 10.33 -0.45 5.63
N GLU A 29 9.98 0.34 4.61
CA GLU A 29 10.73 0.44 3.36
C GLU A 29 12.21 0.76 3.57
N GLU A 30 12.54 1.57 4.59
CA GLU A 30 13.91 2.05 4.82
C GLU A 30 14.84 1.07 5.56
N ASN A 31 14.29 0.00 6.18
CA ASN A 31 15.07 -0.93 7.00
C ASN A 31 14.81 -2.42 6.73
N ALA A 32 13.65 -2.79 6.20
CA ALA A 32 13.30 -4.19 6.03
C ALA A 32 14.01 -4.80 4.81
N ALA A 33 14.64 -5.95 5.00
CA ALA A 33 15.26 -6.74 3.95
C ALA A 33 14.97 -8.23 4.14
N ILE A 34 14.92 -8.96 3.03
CA ILE A 34 14.78 -10.42 3.01
C ILE A 34 15.91 -10.96 2.15
N SER A 35 16.67 -11.91 2.66
CA SER A 35 17.74 -12.57 1.94
C SER A 35 17.47 -14.06 1.78
N VAL A 36 17.93 -14.61 0.66
CA VAL A 36 18.00 -16.05 0.42
C VAL A 36 19.44 -16.38 0.11
N GLU A 37 20.14 -17.01 1.06
CA GLU A 37 21.56 -17.33 0.95
C GLU A 37 21.75 -18.81 1.29
N ASP A 38 22.43 -19.55 0.40
CA ASP A 38 22.70 -20.99 0.55
C ASP A 38 21.45 -21.87 0.83
N GLY A 39 20.27 -21.40 0.45
CA GLY A 39 18.98 -22.09 0.66
C GLY A 39 18.24 -21.70 1.94
N ASP A 40 18.83 -20.85 2.77
CA ASP A 40 18.22 -20.31 3.98
C ASP A 40 17.60 -18.93 3.70
N VAL A 41 16.40 -18.70 4.23
CA VAL A 41 15.69 -17.43 4.12
C VAL A 41 15.76 -16.68 5.44
N SER A 42 16.15 -15.40 5.41
CA SER A 42 16.21 -14.56 6.60
C SER A 42 15.53 -13.21 6.40
N VAL A 43 15.03 -12.64 7.50
CA VAL A 43 14.42 -11.30 7.55
C VAL A 43 15.30 -10.41 8.43
N GLU A 44 15.61 -9.22 7.92
CA GLU A 44 16.28 -8.16 8.67
C GLU A 44 15.38 -6.92 8.80
N PRO A 45 15.26 -6.32 9.99
CA PRO A 45 15.69 -6.84 11.29
C PRO A 45 15.00 -8.16 11.65
N ALA A 46 15.69 -9.01 12.41
CA ALA A 46 15.12 -10.28 12.88
C ALA A 46 13.91 -10.03 13.79
N VAL A 47 12.86 -10.82 13.60
CA VAL A 47 11.61 -10.78 14.36
C VAL A 47 11.08 -12.19 14.52
N ASP A 48 10.43 -12.48 15.64
CA ASP A 48 9.85 -13.80 15.89
C ASP A 48 8.44 -13.95 15.34
N VAL A 49 7.67 -12.85 15.35
CA VAL A 49 6.27 -12.77 14.89
C VAL A 49 6.02 -11.43 14.19
N ILE A 50 5.09 -11.41 13.24
CA ILE A 50 4.76 -10.21 12.46
C ILE A 50 3.28 -9.88 12.58
N ALA A 51 2.95 -8.79 13.27
CA ALA A 51 1.63 -8.18 13.11
C ALA A 51 1.59 -7.31 11.82
N ASN A 52 0.84 -7.79 10.83
CA ASN A 52 0.58 -7.23 9.51
C ASN A 52 -0.42 -6.06 9.57
N ARG A 53 0.10 -4.89 9.26
CA ARG A 53 -0.65 -3.63 9.18
C ARG A 53 -0.43 -2.98 7.82
N LEU A 54 -0.37 -3.73 6.73
CA LEU A 54 -0.33 -3.17 5.37
C LEU A 54 -1.72 -2.69 4.94
N LEU A 55 -1.80 -1.44 4.45
CA LEU A 55 -3.06 -0.86 3.95
C LEU A 55 -3.27 -1.18 2.46
N LEU A 56 -3.63 -2.43 2.17
CA LEU A 56 -3.87 -2.91 0.80
C LEU A 56 -4.96 -2.12 0.06
N SER A 57 -5.93 -1.58 0.80
CA SER A 57 -7.09 -0.89 0.26
C SER A 57 -6.82 0.58 -0.15
N ASN A 58 -5.67 1.15 0.25
CA ASN A 58 -5.27 2.53 -0.05
C ASN A 58 -4.01 2.64 -0.94
N THR A 59 -3.51 1.52 -1.47
CA THR A 59 -2.38 1.51 -2.40
C THR A 59 -2.85 1.37 -3.85
N ASP A 60 -2.07 1.92 -4.77
CA ASP A 60 -2.25 1.71 -6.21
C ASP A 60 -1.75 0.33 -6.67
N GLN A 61 -0.97 -0.36 -5.82
CA GLN A 61 -0.36 -1.67 -6.10
C GLN A 61 -0.69 -2.69 -4.99
N PRO A 62 -1.98 -3.07 -4.81
CA PRO A 62 -2.38 -4.01 -3.76
C PRO A 62 -1.77 -5.41 -3.94
N ALA A 63 -1.56 -5.85 -5.18
CA ALA A 63 -0.94 -7.14 -5.46
C ALA A 63 0.53 -7.19 -5.01
N GLU A 64 1.26 -6.08 -5.12
CA GLU A 64 2.65 -5.99 -4.67
C GLU A 64 2.73 -6.08 -3.14
N LEU A 65 1.90 -5.30 -2.44
CA LEU A 65 1.87 -5.36 -0.97
C LEU A 65 1.36 -6.71 -0.45
N LEU A 66 0.44 -7.36 -1.15
CA LEU A 66 0.00 -8.72 -0.82
C LEU A 66 1.16 -9.70 -1.01
N GLY A 67 1.86 -9.65 -2.14
CA GLY A 67 3.03 -10.51 -2.40
C GLY A 67 4.14 -10.30 -1.36
N LEU A 68 4.37 -9.05 -0.94
CA LEU A 68 5.28 -8.73 0.14
C LEU A 68 4.83 -9.37 1.47
N ALA A 69 3.54 -9.24 1.83
CA ALA A 69 2.99 -9.86 3.03
C ALA A 69 3.15 -11.38 3.02
N THR A 70 2.83 -12.02 1.89
CA THR A 70 3.05 -13.46 1.68
C THR A 70 4.51 -13.82 1.82
N THR A 71 5.44 -13.00 1.33
CA THR A 71 6.87 -13.28 1.48
C THR A 71 7.29 -13.30 2.96
N PHE A 72 6.79 -12.37 3.78
CA PHE A 72 7.06 -12.36 5.22
C PHE A 72 6.39 -13.53 5.97
N GLU A 73 5.13 -13.86 5.62
CA GLU A 73 4.37 -14.97 6.22
C GLU A 73 5.07 -16.32 6.00
N ARG A 74 5.72 -16.51 4.85
CA ARG A 74 6.53 -17.72 4.59
C ARG A 74 7.74 -17.89 5.50
N ILE A 75 8.15 -16.84 6.21
CA ILE A 75 9.37 -16.82 7.02
C ILE A 75 9.05 -16.76 8.51
N ARG A 76 7.99 -16.05 8.90
CA ARG A 76 7.58 -15.86 10.31
C ARG A 76 6.06 -15.93 10.45
N PRO A 77 5.55 -16.43 11.60
CA PRO A 77 4.14 -16.33 11.95
C PRO A 77 3.61 -14.90 11.79
N MET A 78 2.42 -14.75 11.23
CA MET A 78 1.87 -13.44 10.85
C MET A 78 0.41 -13.27 11.28
N LEU A 79 0.10 -12.11 11.88
CA LEU A 79 -1.24 -11.71 12.30
C LEU A 79 -1.63 -10.38 11.63
N ASN A 80 -2.64 -10.21 10.79
CA ASN A 80 -3.42 -11.21 10.09
C ASN A 80 -2.66 -11.78 8.88
N GLU A 81 -2.94 -13.04 8.55
CA GLU A 81 -2.38 -13.68 7.36
C GLU A 81 -2.83 -13.00 6.05
N PRO A 82 -1.98 -12.99 5.00
CA PRO A 82 -2.26 -12.30 3.74
C PRO A 82 -3.55 -12.74 3.04
N ASP A 83 -3.86 -14.05 3.07
CA ASP A 83 -5.05 -14.60 2.41
C ASP A 83 -6.34 -14.15 3.10
N ALA A 84 -6.36 -14.15 4.43
CA ALA A 84 -7.46 -13.62 5.23
C ALA A 84 -7.66 -12.12 4.99
N VAL A 85 -6.56 -11.34 4.97
CA VAL A 85 -6.60 -9.92 4.62
C VAL A 85 -7.16 -9.71 3.22
N LEU A 86 -6.75 -10.50 2.22
CA LEU A 86 -7.25 -10.39 0.84
C LEU A 86 -8.77 -10.62 0.76
N ALA A 87 -9.26 -11.66 1.42
CA ALA A 87 -10.70 -11.98 1.45
C ALA A 87 -11.51 -10.86 2.14
N SER A 88 -10.94 -10.30 3.21
CA SER A 88 -11.55 -9.24 4.02
C SER A 88 -11.58 -7.86 3.34
N ILE A 89 -10.55 -7.48 2.57
CA ILE A 89 -10.56 -6.18 1.87
C ILE A 89 -11.54 -6.13 0.69
N HIS A 90 -11.96 -7.28 0.17
CA HIS A 90 -12.93 -7.37 -0.91
C HIS A 90 -14.33 -7.62 -0.36
N LYS A 91 -15.14 -6.56 -0.24
CA LYS A 91 -16.44 -6.55 0.46
C LYS A 91 -17.40 -7.65 0.02
N PHE A 92 -17.43 -7.97 -1.28
CA PHE A 92 -18.31 -9.04 -1.78
C PHE A 92 -17.76 -10.44 -1.48
N ALA A 93 -16.44 -10.60 -1.35
CA ALA A 93 -15.84 -11.87 -0.94
C ALA A 93 -16.07 -12.11 0.55
N THR A 94 -15.98 -11.05 1.37
CA THR A 94 -16.42 -11.07 2.78
C THR A 94 -17.88 -11.50 2.87
N ALA A 95 -18.79 -10.85 2.15
CA ALA A 95 -20.21 -11.19 2.17
C ALA A 95 -20.49 -12.63 1.74
N ALA A 96 -19.82 -13.11 0.68
CA ALA A 96 -19.96 -14.49 0.21
C ALA A 96 -19.45 -15.51 1.24
N THR A 97 -18.31 -15.22 1.89
CA THR A 97 -17.73 -16.09 2.93
C THR A 97 -18.66 -16.16 4.13
N LEU A 98 -19.08 -15.03 4.67
CA LEU A 98 -19.98 -14.98 5.83
C LEU A 98 -21.32 -15.67 5.56
N ALA A 99 -21.90 -15.49 4.36
CA ALA A 99 -23.14 -16.16 3.99
C ALA A 99 -23.01 -17.69 3.91
N ASP A 100 -21.87 -18.21 3.42
CA ASP A 100 -21.61 -19.67 3.37
C ASP A 100 -21.56 -20.29 4.77
N TRP A 101 -21.13 -19.52 5.76
CA TRP A 101 -21.10 -19.90 7.17
C TRP A 101 -22.37 -19.55 7.96
N ASN A 102 -23.45 -19.18 7.27
CA ASN A 102 -24.75 -18.80 7.84
C ASN A 102 -24.71 -17.56 8.76
N ILE A 103 -23.74 -16.66 8.54
CA ILE A 103 -23.70 -15.35 9.17
C ILE A 103 -24.52 -14.38 8.32
N ARG A 104 -25.45 -13.66 8.96
CA ARG A 104 -26.33 -12.72 8.25
C ARG A 104 -25.53 -11.57 7.67
N VAL A 105 -25.70 -11.35 6.37
CA VAL A 105 -25.20 -10.19 5.63
C VAL A 105 -26.36 -9.61 4.81
N PRO A 106 -26.39 -8.30 4.52
CA PRO A 106 -27.45 -7.75 3.69
C PRO A 106 -27.40 -8.38 2.30
N ASP A 107 -28.57 -8.66 1.72
CA ASP A 107 -28.65 -9.23 0.37
C ASP A 107 -27.83 -8.40 -0.60
N ALA A 108 -27.02 -9.05 -1.44
CA ALA A 108 -26.10 -8.36 -2.34
C ALA A 108 -26.01 -9.02 -3.72
N LEU A 109 -25.75 -8.20 -4.74
CA LEU A 109 -25.58 -8.61 -6.13
C LEU A 109 -24.33 -7.97 -6.73
N LEU A 110 -23.34 -8.79 -7.03
CA LEU A 110 -22.23 -8.43 -7.90
C LEU A 110 -22.47 -9.06 -9.27
N ALA A 111 -22.64 -8.23 -10.29
CA ALA A 111 -22.79 -8.66 -11.67
C ALA A 111 -21.69 -8.02 -12.53
N LEU A 112 -21.12 -8.81 -13.45
CA LEU A 112 -19.98 -8.38 -14.27
C LEU A 112 -20.40 -7.62 -15.54
N SER A 113 -21.68 -7.62 -15.88
CA SER A 113 -22.23 -6.90 -17.03
C SER A 113 -23.36 -5.97 -16.61
N ASN A 114 -23.53 -4.90 -17.39
CA ASN A 114 -24.58 -3.92 -17.18
C ASN A 114 -25.98 -4.55 -17.22
N ASP A 115 -26.26 -5.38 -18.22
CA ASP A 115 -27.60 -5.96 -18.37
C ASP A 115 -27.96 -6.84 -17.18
N ARG A 116 -27.03 -7.70 -16.72
CA ARG A 116 -27.25 -8.57 -15.56
C ARG A 116 -27.46 -7.80 -14.26
N LEU A 117 -26.66 -6.75 -14.02
CA LEU A 117 -26.82 -5.94 -12.83
C LEU A 117 -28.19 -5.26 -12.78
N ASN A 118 -28.68 -4.81 -13.94
CA ASN A 118 -29.92 -4.06 -14.02
C ASN A 118 -31.17 -4.95 -14.15
N GLU A 119 -31.05 -6.17 -14.68
CA GLU A 119 -32.13 -7.18 -14.69
C GLU A 119 -32.59 -7.55 -13.28
N ASP A 120 -31.65 -7.71 -12.35
CA ASP A 120 -31.94 -8.20 -11.00
C ASP A 120 -32.03 -7.08 -9.95
N ARG A 121 -31.89 -5.80 -10.33
CA ARG A 121 -31.84 -4.68 -9.36
C ARG A 121 -33.16 -4.47 -8.60
N GLU A 122 -34.29 -4.79 -9.22
CA GLU A 122 -35.63 -4.55 -8.67
C GLU A 122 -35.89 -5.35 -7.37
N ARG A 123 -35.14 -6.44 -7.15
CA ARG A 123 -35.25 -7.25 -5.92
C ARG A 123 -34.86 -6.50 -4.65
N PHE A 124 -34.13 -5.39 -4.77
CA PHE A 124 -33.72 -4.54 -3.65
C PHE A 124 -34.68 -3.38 -3.38
N GLY A 125 -35.80 -3.30 -4.10
CA GLY A 125 -36.75 -2.19 -4.01
C GLY A 125 -36.32 -0.96 -4.81
N GLU A 126 -36.91 0.20 -4.49
CA GLU A 126 -36.64 1.47 -5.18
C GLU A 126 -35.31 2.10 -4.77
N VAL A 127 -34.81 1.79 -3.57
CA VAL A 127 -33.59 2.40 -3.02
C VAL A 127 -32.68 1.31 -2.51
N GLY A 128 -31.42 1.36 -2.93
CA GLY A 128 -30.40 0.41 -2.49
C GLY A 128 -29.06 1.07 -2.23
N VAL A 129 -28.11 0.25 -1.78
CA VAL A 129 -26.74 0.66 -1.54
C VAL A 129 -25.85 0.16 -2.68
N TYR A 130 -25.15 1.08 -3.33
CA TYR A 130 -24.18 0.78 -4.38
C TYR A 130 -22.76 0.96 -3.81
N LYS A 131 -21.93 -0.07 -3.89
CA LYS A 131 -20.58 -0.09 -3.29
C LYS A 131 -19.52 -0.53 -4.28
N THR A 132 -18.33 0.06 -4.22
CA THR A 132 -17.14 -0.55 -4.84
C THR A 132 -16.70 -1.76 -4.04
N ALA A 133 -16.28 -2.83 -4.72
CA ALA A 133 -15.87 -4.07 -4.08
C ALA A 133 -14.64 -3.91 -3.16
N ILE A 134 -13.75 -2.98 -3.50
CA ILE A 134 -12.62 -2.57 -2.66
C ILE A 134 -12.74 -1.07 -2.44
N GLY A 135 -12.58 -0.61 -1.19
CA GLY A 135 -12.62 0.81 -0.83
C GLY A 135 -12.29 1.05 0.64
N THR A 136 -11.91 2.28 0.98
CA THR A 136 -11.56 2.70 2.34
C THR A 136 -12.40 3.89 2.80
N HIS A 137 -12.57 4.01 4.13
CA HIS A 137 -13.11 5.20 4.80
C HIS A 137 -14.46 5.72 4.26
N GLY A 138 -15.29 4.85 3.67
CA GLY A 138 -16.61 5.24 3.13
C GLY A 138 -16.57 5.92 1.76
N GLY A 139 -15.38 6.02 1.16
CA GLY A 139 -15.26 6.27 -0.27
C GLY A 139 -15.70 5.03 -1.03
N GLY A 140 -16.52 5.21 -2.07
CA GLY A 140 -17.01 4.08 -2.85
C GLY A 140 -18.34 3.49 -2.36
N THR A 141 -19.18 4.26 -1.67
CA THR A 141 -20.46 3.78 -1.15
C THR A 141 -21.53 4.86 -1.28
N TRP A 142 -22.63 4.54 -1.95
CA TRP A 142 -23.71 5.47 -2.29
C TRP A 142 -25.08 4.85 -2.02
N LYS A 143 -26.00 5.65 -1.49
CA LYS A 143 -27.43 5.34 -1.52
C LYS A 143 -27.93 5.79 -2.88
N VAL A 144 -28.51 4.88 -3.65
CA VAL A 144 -28.92 5.12 -5.04
C VAL A 144 -30.40 4.78 -5.22
N ASP A 145 -31.05 5.57 -6.07
CA ASP A 145 -32.35 5.24 -6.63
C ASP A 145 -32.15 4.14 -7.68
N LEU A 146 -32.75 2.98 -7.45
CA LEU A 146 -32.67 1.79 -8.31
C LEU A 146 -33.71 1.80 -9.42
N THR A 147 -34.59 2.81 -9.49
CA THR A 147 -35.38 3.03 -10.71
C THR A 147 -34.46 3.38 -11.89
N GLU A 148 -33.37 4.08 -11.60
CA GLU A 148 -32.30 4.41 -12.54
C GLU A 148 -31.31 3.26 -12.74
N ARG A 149 -30.64 3.25 -13.90
CA ARG A 149 -29.62 2.24 -14.20
C ARG A 149 -28.31 2.51 -13.47
N VAL A 150 -27.66 1.43 -13.03
CA VAL A 150 -26.32 1.46 -12.42
C VAL A 150 -25.30 0.71 -13.27
N ASN A 151 -24.02 1.09 -13.13
CA ASN A 151 -22.92 0.39 -13.80
C ASN A 151 -22.33 -0.69 -12.87
N PRO A 152 -21.73 -1.76 -13.41
CA PRO A 152 -21.03 -2.78 -12.61
C PRO A 152 -19.65 -2.34 -12.11
N LYS A 153 -19.24 -1.11 -12.43
CA LYS A 153 -17.91 -0.57 -12.11
C LYS A 153 -17.98 0.91 -11.76
N VAL A 154 -17.04 1.34 -10.92
CA VAL A 154 -16.69 2.76 -10.72
C VAL A 154 -15.20 2.93 -11.04
N GLY A 155 -14.91 3.65 -12.13
CA GLY A 155 -13.56 3.70 -12.68
C GLY A 155 -13.07 2.29 -13.05
N ASN A 156 -11.94 1.88 -12.49
CA ASN A 156 -11.35 0.55 -12.72
C ASN A 156 -11.79 -0.50 -11.69
N ARG A 157 -12.63 -0.15 -10.72
CA ARG A 157 -13.04 -1.05 -9.62
C ARG A 157 -14.40 -1.67 -9.92
N GLN A 158 -14.55 -2.96 -9.59
CA GLN A 158 -15.85 -3.62 -9.57
C GLN A 158 -16.76 -2.96 -8.53
N ALA A 159 -18.05 -2.99 -8.79
CA ALA A 159 -19.06 -2.50 -7.88
C ALA A 159 -20.26 -3.45 -7.83
N PHE A 160 -21.02 -3.36 -6.75
CA PHE A 160 -22.14 -4.26 -6.47
C PHE A 160 -23.31 -3.49 -5.82
N LEU A 161 -24.50 -4.05 -5.96
CA LEU A 161 -25.70 -3.60 -5.26
C LEU A 161 -25.87 -4.38 -3.96
N GLN A 162 -26.40 -3.72 -2.95
CA GLN A 162 -26.70 -4.30 -1.65
C GLN A 162 -28.03 -3.72 -1.15
N GLN A 163 -28.81 -4.54 -0.45
CA GLN A 163 -30.01 -4.13 0.25
C GLN A 163 -29.68 -3.02 1.26
N LEU A 164 -30.51 -1.99 1.29
CA LEU A 164 -30.51 -1.03 2.38
C LEU A 164 -31.23 -1.65 3.57
N ILE A 165 -30.54 -1.81 4.70
CA ILE A 165 -31.15 -2.33 5.93
C ILE A 165 -31.94 -1.20 6.59
N ASP A 166 -33.27 -1.33 6.53
CA ASP A 166 -34.21 -0.42 7.18
C ASP A 166 -34.38 -0.72 8.66
N ARG A 167 -34.72 0.32 9.43
CA ARG A 167 -35.12 0.24 10.84
C ARG A 167 -36.10 1.37 11.17
N ASP A 168 -36.86 1.22 12.24
CA ASP A 168 -37.86 2.20 12.72
C ASP A 168 -37.26 3.45 13.39
N ASP A 169 -35.93 3.53 13.51
CA ASP A 169 -35.25 4.54 14.33
C ASP A 169 -34.85 5.79 13.52
N GLU A 170 -35.08 6.99 14.09
CA GLU A 170 -34.83 8.28 13.43
C GLU A 170 -33.33 8.57 13.22
N LYS A 171 -32.43 7.79 13.86
CA LYS A 171 -30.97 7.93 13.75
C LYS A 171 -30.33 6.69 13.11
N HIS A 172 -29.75 6.88 11.92
CA HIS A 172 -28.89 5.87 11.30
C HIS A 172 -27.60 5.69 12.12
N ARG A 173 -27.46 4.52 12.76
CA ARG A 173 -26.26 4.11 13.49
C ARG A 173 -25.72 2.76 13.02
N ASP A 174 -24.44 2.51 13.16
CA ASP A 174 -23.88 1.16 13.06
C ASP A 174 -23.06 0.85 14.32
N LEU A 175 -22.91 -0.43 14.63
CA LEU A 175 -22.12 -0.91 15.76
C LEU A 175 -20.77 -1.40 15.24
N ARG A 176 -19.69 -0.76 15.65
CA ARG A 176 -18.34 -1.27 15.42
C ARG A 176 -17.90 -2.05 16.66
N VAL A 177 -17.58 -3.33 16.46
CA VAL A 177 -16.97 -4.21 17.46
C VAL A 177 -15.51 -4.42 17.10
N TYR A 178 -14.59 -4.27 18.06
CA TYR A 178 -13.17 -4.57 17.85
C TYR A 178 -12.82 -5.90 18.50
N VAL A 179 -12.44 -6.87 17.67
CA VAL A 179 -12.08 -8.23 18.09
C VAL A 179 -10.56 -8.40 18.02
N VAL A 180 -9.98 -9.04 19.03
CA VAL A 180 -8.57 -9.48 19.06
C VAL A 180 -8.52 -10.89 19.65
N GLY A 181 -8.05 -11.85 18.87
CA GLY A 181 -8.17 -13.27 19.19
C GLY A 181 -9.63 -13.65 19.38
N ASP A 182 -9.93 -14.26 20.52
CA ASP A 182 -11.28 -14.68 20.90
C ASP A 182 -12.01 -13.65 21.79
N GLU A 183 -11.48 -12.43 21.91
CA GLU A 183 -11.98 -11.41 22.83
C GLU A 183 -12.49 -10.16 22.10
N ILE A 184 -13.56 -9.57 22.65
CA ILE A 184 -14.04 -8.24 22.26
C ILE A 184 -13.36 -7.21 23.17
N VAL A 185 -12.51 -6.38 22.58
CA VAL A 185 -11.77 -5.34 23.31
C VAL A 185 -12.63 -4.11 23.60
N GLY A 186 -13.61 -3.85 22.74
CA GLY A 186 -14.55 -2.75 22.91
C GLY A 186 -15.49 -2.64 21.74
N SER A 187 -16.59 -1.94 21.94
CA SER A 187 -17.54 -1.62 20.88
C SER A 187 -18.02 -0.18 20.96
N MET A 188 -18.42 0.37 19.82
CA MET A 188 -18.96 1.72 19.74
C MET A 188 -20.12 1.80 18.76
N TYR A 189 -21.15 2.55 19.12
CA TYR A 189 -22.11 3.06 18.14
C TYR A 189 -21.49 4.23 17.39
N ARG A 190 -21.64 4.24 16.07
CA ARG A 190 -21.29 5.39 15.24
C ARG A 190 -22.55 5.94 14.59
N TYR A 191 -22.75 7.25 14.70
CA TYR A 191 -23.93 7.94 14.19
C TYR A 191 -23.58 8.75 12.95
N ALA A 192 -24.43 8.68 11.93
CA ALA A 192 -24.28 9.51 10.74
C ALA A 192 -24.56 10.99 11.09
N PRO A 193 -23.81 11.94 10.51
CA PRO A 193 -24.10 13.36 10.67
C PRO A 193 -25.44 13.72 10.03
N GLU A 194 -26.05 14.84 10.47
CA GLU A 194 -27.36 15.28 9.98
C GLU A 194 -27.36 15.42 8.44
N GLY A 195 -28.23 14.67 7.77
CA GLY A 195 -28.34 14.66 6.30
C GLY A 195 -27.42 13.67 5.55
N ASP A 196 -26.58 12.90 6.25
CA ASP A 196 -25.86 11.75 5.69
C ASP A 196 -26.41 10.44 6.28
N TRP A 197 -26.21 9.33 5.58
CA TRP A 197 -26.58 7.98 6.04
C TRP A 197 -25.35 7.15 6.42
N ARG A 198 -24.14 7.64 6.08
CA ARG A 198 -22.88 6.97 6.39
C ARG A 198 -22.39 7.43 7.76
N THR A 199 -22.08 6.46 8.60
CA THR A 199 -21.75 6.62 10.03
C THR A 199 -20.24 6.72 10.30
N ASN A 200 -19.41 6.72 9.26
CA ASN A 200 -17.96 6.69 9.42
C ASN A 200 -17.44 7.89 10.22
N VAL A 201 -16.67 7.63 11.28
CA VAL A 201 -16.02 8.66 12.11
C VAL A 201 -15.16 9.63 11.29
N ALA A 202 -14.51 9.13 10.23
CA ALA A 202 -13.71 9.96 9.31
C ALA A 202 -14.52 11.06 8.59
N LEU A 203 -15.86 10.95 8.57
CA LEU A 203 -16.79 11.93 7.98
C LEU A 203 -17.44 12.83 9.03
N GLY A 204 -16.99 12.78 10.30
CA GLY A 204 -17.53 13.59 11.40
C GLY A 204 -18.72 12.95 12.14
N GLY A 205 -18.92 11.63 11.98
CA GLY A 205 -19.90 10.88 12.77
C GLY A 205 -19.57 10.89 14.27
N ALA A 206 -20.59 11.03 15.12
CA ALA A 206 -20.44 10.94 16.57
C ALA A 206 -20.23 9.48 17.00
N VAL A 207 -19.46 9.26 18.06
CA VAL A 207 -19.21 7.93 18.64
C VAL A 207 -19.73 7.87 20.07
N GLU A 208 -20.22 6.71 20.46
CA GLU A 208 -20.74 6.41 21.80
C GLU A 208 -20.26 5.01 22.20
N ASP A 209 -19.81 4.85 23.44
CA ASP A 209 -19.44 3.54 23.97
C ASP A 209 -20.64 2.61 23.96
N ALA A 210 -20.46 1.40 23.44
CA ALA A 210 -21.49 0.36 23.41
C ALA A 210 -21.02 -0.92 24.10
N THR A 211 -19.86 -0.91 24.75
CA THR A 211 -19.17 -2.13 25.21
C THR A 211 -20.01 -2.92 26.21
N ASP A 212 -20.55 -2.25 27.22
CA ASP A 212 -21.35 -2.89 28.28
C ASP A 212 -22.81 -3.14 27.87
N ASP A 213 -23.32 -2.38 26.90
CA ASP A 213 -24.72 -2.41 26.46
C ASP A 213 -24.94 -3.22 25.17
N MET A 214 -23.88 -3.81 24.62
CA MET A 214 -23.93 -4.58 23.39
C MET A 214 -24.76 -5.87 23.58
N PRO A 215 -25.74 -6.14 22.71
CA PRO A 215 -26.51 -7.39 22.78
C PRO A 215 -25.62 -8.62 22.55
N ASP A 216 -25.87 -9.70 23.28
CA ASP A 216 -25.16 -10.98 23.14
C ASP A 216 -25.13 -11.49 21.69
N GLU A 217 -26.25 -11.37 20.96
CA GLU A 217 -26.32 -11.77 19.54
C GLU A 217 -25.33 -10.99 18.66
N ALA A 218 -25.12 -9.71 18.95
CA ALA A 218 -24.16 -8.88 18.23
C ALA A 218 -22.71 -9.27 18.56
N ALA A 219 -22.44 -9.56 19.85
CA ALA A 219 -21.15 -10.03 20.31
C ALA A 219 -20.76 -11.37 19.65
N ASP A 220 -21.65 -12.35 19.70
CA ASP A 220 -21.49 -13.68 19.09
C ASP A 220 -21.29 -13.56 17.57
N THR A 221 -22.08 -12.71 16.91
CA THR A 221 -21.95 -12.46 15.46
C THR A 221 -20.59 -11.85 15.12
N ALA A 222 -20.09 -10.92 15.93
CA ALA A 222 -18.79 -10.27 15.68
C ALA A 222 -17.61 -11.23 15.86
N LEU A 223 -17.59 -12.01 16.96
CA LEU A 223 -16.57 -13.01 17.22
C LEU A 223 -16.54 -14.07 16.10
N TYR A 224 -17.70 -14.63 15.77
CA TYR A 224 -17.80 -15.65 14.74
C TYR A 224 -17.46 -15.12 13.34
N ALA A 225 -17.78 -13.86 13.04
CA ALA A 225 -17.36 -13.23 11.78
C ALA A 225 -15.85 -13.04 11.67
N ALA A 226 -15.15 -12.70 12.77
CA ALA A 226 -13.70 -12.60 12.78
C ALA A 226 -13.04 -13.98 12.61
N GLU A 227 -13.54 -14.99 13.33
CA GLU A 227 -13.09 -16.39 13.26
C GLU A 227 -13.23 -16.95 11.84
N VAL A 228 -14.42 -16.86 11.24
CA VAL A 228 -14.70 -17.37 9.88
C VAL A 228 -13.85 -16.68 8.82
N MET A 229 -13.55 -15.39 9.01
CA MET A 229 -12.68 -14.64 8.11
C MET A 229 -11.19 -14.94 8.32
N GLY A 230 -10.82 -15.70 9.37
CA GLY A 230 -9.43 -16.03 9.72
C GLY A 230 -8.63 -14.79 10.13
N LEU A 231 -9.25 -13.85 10.83
CA LEU A 231 -8.60 -12.61 11.26
C LEU A 231 -8.35 -12.63 12.77
N ASP A 232 -7.06 -12.62 13.13
CA ASP A 232 -6.55 -12.50 14.50
C ASP A 232 -6.95 -11.18 15.17
N TYR A 233 -7.10 -10.11 14.40
CA TYR A 233 -7.69 -8.88 14.89
C TYR A 233 -8.43 -8.13 13.78
N ALA A 234 -9.62 -7.64 14.11
CA ALA A 234 -10.46 -6.94 13.14
C ALA A 234 -11.46 -5.98 13.80
N GLY A 235 -11.84 -4.95 13.05
CA GLY A 235 -13.05 -4.18 13.36
C GLY A 235 -14.23 -4.73 12.57
N VAL A 236 -15.23 -5.29 13.23
CA VAL A 236 -16.47 -5.77 12.62
C VAL A 236 -17.52 -4.66 12.65
N ASP A 237 -18.04 -4.28 11.49
CA ASP A 237 -19.17 -3.36 11.36
C ASP A 237 -20.47 -4.14 11.28
N LEU A 238 -21.37 -3.89 12.22
CA LEU A 238 -22.68 -4.50 12.32
C LEU A 238 -23.78 -3.46 12.16
N VAL A 239 -24.91 -3.91 11.62
CA VAL A 239 -26.13 -3.12 11.58
C VAL A 239 -27.31 -3.94 12.08
N GLU A 240 -28.14 -3.30 12.89
CA GLU A 240 -29.40 -3.85 13.39
C GLU A 240 -30.49 -3.66 12.32
N GLY A 241 -31.18 -4.75 11.97
CA GLY A 241 -32.39 -4.76 11.16
C GLY A 241 -33.52 -5.50 11.87
N TYR A 242 -34.69 -5.60 11.23
CA TYR A 242 -35.87 -6.26 11.82
C TYR A 242 -35.66 -7.74 12.18
N ASP A 243 -34.80 -8.43 11.43
CA ASP A 243 -34.52 -9.87 11.60
C ASP A 243 -33.23 -10.14 12.41
N GLY A 244 -32.68 -9.11 13.07
CA GLY A 244 -31.47 -9.19 13.90
C GLY A 244 -30.28 -8.45 13.29
N TRP A 245 -29.07 -8.88 13.68
CA TRP A 245 -27.81 -8.23 13.30
C TRP A 245 -27.27 -8.74 11.96
N TYR A 246 -26.77 -7.81 11.16
CA TYR A 246 -26.15 -8.06 9.86
C TYR A 246 -24.70 -7.55 9.85
N VAL A 247 -23.77 -8.34 9.33
CA VAL A 247 -22.39 -7.91 9.11
C VAL A 247 -22.29 -7.07 7.84
N LEU A 248 -21.76 -5.85 7.97
CA LEU A 248 -21.53 -4.92 6.86
C LEU A 248 -20.11 -5.00 6.29
N GLU A 249 -19.11 -5.10 7.16
CA GLU A 249 -17.69 -5.15 6.81
C GLU A 249 -16.91 -5.78 7.97
N VAL A 250 -15.88 -6.56 7.65
CA VAL A 250 -14.88 -7.02 8.62
C VAL A 250 -13.56 -6.40 8.19
N ASN A 251 -13.01 -5.47 8.96
CA ASN A 251 -11.85 -4.66 8.57
C ASN A 251 -10.57 -5.15 9.27
N PRO A 252 -9.57 -5.66 8.53
CA PRO A 252 -8.39 -6.30 9.10
C PRO A 252 -7.34 -5.28 9.57
N THR A 253 -7.56 -4.00 9.25
CA THR A 253 -6.68 -2.89 9.62
C THR A 253 -7.43 -1.75 10.29
N ALA A 254 -8.51 -2.07 11.01
CA ALA A 254 -9.37 -1.09 11.66
C ALA A 254 -8.57 -0.11 12.56
N GLY A 255 -8.95 1.17 12.51
CA GLY A 255 -8.31 2.24 13.26
C GLY A 255 -8.78 2.29 14.72
N PHE A 256 -7.93 2.81 15.62
CA PHE A 256 -8.20 2.81 17.07
C PHE A 256 -8.86 4.09 17.55
N LYS A 257 -8.61 5.21 16.87
CA LYS A 257 -8.93 6.55 17.40
C LYS A 257 -10.38 6.70 17.83
N GLY A 258 -11.33 6.36 16.95
CA GLY A 258 -12.76 6.51 17.26
C GLY A 258 -13.21 5.56 18.38
N LEU A 259 -12.68 4.34 18.42
CA LEU A 259 -12.97 3.39 19.48
C LEU A 259 -12.42 3.88 20.83
N PHE A 260 -11.19 4.39 20.86
CA PHE A 260 -10.58 4.93 22.07
C PHE A 260 -11.30 6.20 22.56
N GLU A 261 -11.75 7.07 21.65
CA GLU A 261 -12.56 8.25 22.00
C GLU A 261 -13.89 7.87 22.65
N ALA A 262 -14.50 6.75 22.24
CA ALA A 262 -15.73 6.23 22.81
C ALA A 262 -15.51 5.49 24.14
N THR A 263 -14.60 4.51 24.14
CA THR A 263 -14.47 3.47 25.19
C THR A 263 -13.36 3.75 26.20
N GLY A 264 -12.42 4.65 25.89
CA GLY A 264 -11.18 4.81 26.65
C GLY A 264 -10.24 3.59 26.59
N THR A 265 -10.53 2.60 25.74
CA THR A 265 -9.79 1.33 25.65
C THR A 265 -9.05 1.23 24.31
N SER A 266 -7.74 1.04 24.40
CA SER A 266 -6.83 0.89 23.26
C SER A 266 -6.69 -0.58 22.88
N PRO A 267 -6.93 -0.97 21.61
CA PRO A 267 -6.68 -2.33 21.14
C PRO A 267 -5.20 -2.73 21.07
N ALA A 268 -4.28 -1.75 21.13
CA ALA A 268 -2.87 -1.97 20.92
C ALA A 268 -2.23 -3.03 21.85
N PRO A 269 -2.39 -2.98 23.19
CA PRO A 269 -1.83 -3.99 24.08
C PRO A 269 -2.46 -5.38 23.92
N HIS A 270 -3.72 -5.47 23.52
CA HIS A 270 -4.35 -6.77 23.21
C HIS A 270 -3.72 -7.40 21.96
N ILE A 271 -3.49 -6.61 20.91
CA ILE A 271 -2.81 -7.09 19.69
C ILE A 271 -1.35 -7.46 20.00
N ALA A 272 -0.67 -6.68 20.84
CA ALA A 272 0.68 -6.98 21.29
C ALA A 272 0.71 -8.30 22.07
N LYS A 273 -0.19 -8.49 23.04
CA LYS A 273 -0.37 -9.75 23.79
C LYS A 273 -0.53 -10.93 22.85
N LEU A 274 -1.49 -10.87 21.93
CA LEU A 274 -1.76 -11.95 20.98
C LEU A 274 -0.52 -12.32 20.15
N ALA A 275 0.21 -11.31 19.65
CA ALA A 275 1.44 -11.54 18.90
C ALA A 275 2.53 -12.21 19.75
N ILE A 276 2.74 -11.74 20.98
CA ILE A 276 3.73 -12.29 21.91
C ILE A 276 3.41 -13.75 22.26
N GLU A 277 2.15 -14.05 22.58
CA GLU A 277 1.69 -15.40 22.94
C GLU A 277 1.73 -16.38 21.76
N THR A 278 1.60 -15.89 20.52
CA THR A 278 1.74 -16.71 19.30
C THR A 278 3.11 -17.39 19.20
N VAL A 279 4.13 -16.83 19.84
CA VAL A 279 5.50 -17.37 19.87
C VAL A 279 5.91 -17.78 21.28
N ASP A 280 4.95 -18.27 22.08
CA ASP A 280 5.14 -18.78 23.44
C ASP A 280 5.68 -17.75 24.45
N GLY A 281 5.55 -16.45 24.16
CA GLY A 281 5.87 -15.40 25.11
C GLY A 281 4.79 -15.24 26.18
N GLU A 282 5.19 -14.81 27.38
CA GLU A 282 4.27 -14.57 28.50
C GLU A 282 3.94 -13.08 28.64
N VAL A 283 2.68 -12.78 28.94
CA VAL A 283 2.16 -11.42 29.14
C VAL A 283 1.22 -11.41 30.34
N ASP A 284 1.34 -10.39 31.20
CA ASP A 284 0.43 -10.19 32.34
C ASP A 284 -0.83 -9.44 31.91
N ASP A 285 -2.00 -10.07 32.08
CA ASP A 285 -3.31 -9.48 31.78
C ASP A 285 -3.58 -8.18 32.54
N ALA A 286 -3.08 -8.07 33.78
CA ALA A 286 -3.24 -6.85 34.56
C ALA A 286 -2.48 -5.68 33.93
N GLU A 287 -1.33 -5.97 33.30
CA GLU A 287 -0.52 -4.98 32.61
C GLU A 287 -1.14 -4.57 31.27
N VAL A 288 -1.70 -5.54 30.53
CA VAL A 288 -2.50 -5.27 29.32
C VAL A 288 -3.64 -4.32 29.63
N ALA A 289 -4.44 -4.60 30.67
CA ALA A 289 -5.53 -3.74 31.10
C ALA A 289 -5.05 -2.33 31.52
N ARG A 290 -3.90 -2.24 32.19
CA ARG A 290 -3.30 -0.95 32.59
C ARG A 290 -2.89 -0.11 31.37
N ILE A 291 -2.23 -0.72 30.39
CA ILE A 291 -1.77 -0.04 29.17
C ILE A 291 -2.95 0.34 28.28
N ALA A 292 -4.00 -0.50 28.23
CA ALA A 292 -5.17 -0.29 27.38
C ALA A 292 -5.88 1.05 27.66
N GLY A 293 -5.78 1.59 28.88
CA GLY A 293 -6.32 2.90 29.24
C GLY A 293 -5.63 4.11 28.57
N THR A 294 -4.59 3.90 27.76
CA THR A 294 -3.88 4.96 27.04
C THR A 294 -3.63 4.57 25.57
N LEU A 295 -3.95 5.48 24.65
CA LEU A 295 -3.57 5.37 23.24
C LEU A 295 -2.26 6.13 23.00
N ASP A 296 -1.13 5.49 23.29
CA ASP A 296 0.19 6.09 23.02
C ASP A 296 0.54 6.03 21.53
N ASP A 297 0.33 7.14 20.81
CA ASP A 297 0.70 7.29 19.40
C ASP A 297 2.03 8.04 19.20
N SER A 298 2.83 8.15 20.26
CA SER A 298 4.17 8.74 20.21
C SER A 298 5.10 7.94 19.30
N ARG A 299 6.24 8.54 18.91
CA ARG A 299 7.20 7.86 18.03
C ARG A 299 7.87 6.70 18.79
N PRO A 300 7.72 5.44 18.34
CA PRO A 300 8.34 4.31 19.02
C PRO A 300 9.86 4.37 19.02
N SER A 301 10.49 3.78 20.04
CA SER A 301 11.94 3.62 20.13
C SER A 301 12.53 2.87 18.93
N CYS A 302 11.79 1.88 18.42
CA CYS A 302 12.14 1.08 17.25
C CYS A 302 11.88 1.76 15.89
N ALA A 303 11.30 2.96 15.88
CA ALA A 303 11.02 3.66 14.63
C ALA A 303 12.32 3.93 13.85
N PRO A 304 12.44 3.43 12.61
CA PRO A 304 13.67 3.57 11.83
C PRO A 304 14.15 5.02 11.77
N LYS A 305 15.45 5.20 11.95
CA LYS A 305 16.07 6.51 11.73
C LYS A 305 16.20 6.70 10.23
N PRO A 306 15.77 7.83 9.67
CA PRO A 306 16.05 8.14 8.27
C PRO A 306 17.57 8.05 8.09
N LYS A 307 18.05 7.16 7.22
CA LYS A 307 19.44 7.24 6.77
C LYS A 307 19.58 8.65 6.20
N SER A 308 20.52 9.44 6.72
CA SER A 308 20.77 10.77 6.21
C SER A 308 21.04 10.64 4.72
N ARG A 309 20.09 11.02 3.86
CA ARG A 309 20.40 11.26 2.46
C ARG A 309 21.50 12.31 2.51
N PRO A 310 22.69 12.07 1.93
CA PRO A 310 23.67 13.14 1.80
C PRO A 310 22.92 14.35 1.23
N SER A 311 22.91 15.45 1.96
CA SER A 311 22.07 16.62 1.67
C SER A 311 22.55 17.41 0.45
N GLU A 312 23.43 16.81 -0.35
CA GLU A 312 23.86 17.33 -1.63
C GLU A 312 23.38 16.35 -2.68
N GLN A 313 22.50 16.82 -3.58
CA GLN A 313 22.29 16.12 -4.85
C GLN A 313 23.67 15.78 -5.42
N PRO A 314 23.95 14.51 -5.72
CA PRO A 314 25.26 14.11 -6.19
C PRO A 314 25.65 14.98 -7.40
N VAL A 315 26.91 15.39 -7.44
CA VAL A 315 27.41 16.27 -8.50
C VAL A 315 27.90 15.40 -9.65
N ILE A 316 27.23 15.49 -10.79
CA ILE A 316 27.67 14.88 -12.05
C ILE A 316 28.24 15.96 -12.98
N GLY A 317 29.13 15.55 -13.87
CA GLY A 317 29.76 16.41 -14.84
C GLY A 317 28.86 16.79 -16.00
N TYR A 318 29.38 17.69 -16.82
CA TYR A 318 28.84 17.94 -18.15
C TYR A 318 28.95 16.70 -19.04
N ILE A 319 30.05 15.97 -18.90
CA ILE A 319 30.26 14.62 -19.45
C ILE A 319 30.54 13.70 -18.27
N GLU A 320 29.80 12.61 -18.17
CA GLU A 320 29.94 11.62 -17.10
C GLU A 320 30.00 10.21 -17.71
N GLU A 321 30.80 9.33 -17.13
CA GLU A 321 30.79 7.92 -17.45
C GLU A 321 29.55 7.27 -16.81
N VAL A 322 28.79 6.52 -17.60
CA VAL A 322 27.58 5.84 -17.14
C VAL A 322 27.56 4.39 -17.59
N VAL A 323 26.77 3.57 -16.90
CA VAL A 323 26.48 2.19 -17.32
C VAL A 323 25.07 2.13 -17.91
N ALA A 324 24.94 1.91 -19.21
CA ALA A 324 23.65 1.68 -19.86
C ALA A 324 23.34 0.18 -19.87
N THR A 325 22.19 -0.21 -19.33
CA THR A 325 21.76 -1.61 -19.20
C THR A 325 20.43 -1.83 -19.90
N GLY A 326 20.38 -2.83 -20.79
CA GLY A 326 19.16 -3.32 -21.43
C GLY A 326 18.89 -4.78 -21.08
N THR A 327 18.08 -5.47 -21.87
CA THR A 327 17.71 -6.87 -21.55
C THR A 327 18.85 -7.86 -21.81
N SER A 328 19.80 -7.50 -22.68
CA SER A 328 20.84 -8.41 -23.17
C SER A 328 22.21 -8.15 -22.56
N GLY A 329 22.40 -7.04 -21.84
CA GLY A 329 23.67 -6.71 -21.19
C GLY A 329 23.78 -5.25 -20.74
N SER A 330 24.94 -4.93 -20.18
CA SER A 330 25.33 -3.60 -19.73
C SER A 330 26.60 -3.13 -20.44
N VAL A 331 26.63 -1.86 -20.83
CA VAL A 331 27.78 -1.24 -21.51
C VAL A 331 28.15 0.07 -20.79
N GLN A 332 29.44 0.29 -20.57
CA GLN A 332 29.96 1.59 -20.12
C GLN A 332 30.02 2.55 -21.31
N ALA A 333 29.48 3.74 -21.14
CA ALA A 333 29.45 4.77 -22.17
C ALA A 333 29.58 6.17 -21.56
N PHE A 334 30.17 7.09 -22.31
CA PHE A 334 30.13 8.49 -21.96
C PHE A 334 28.77 9.09 -22.29
N ALA A 335 28.19 9.75 -21.30
CA ALA A 335 26.93 10.45 -21.42
C ALA A 335 27.14 11.95 -21.26
N LYS A 336 26.45 12.72 -22.09
CA LYS A 336 26.45 14.18 -21.98
C LYS A 336 25.18 14.67 -21.28
N SER A 337 25.35 15.51 -20.28
CA SER A 337 24.26 16.17 -19.57
C SER A 337 23.58 17.21 -20.47
N ASP A 338 22.31 16.98 -20.84
CA ASP A 338 21.49 17.89 -21.64
C ASP A 338 20.29 18.40 -20.83
N THR A 339 20.51 19.50 -20.12
CA THR A 339 19.47 20.15 -19.30
C THR A 339 18.29 20.69 -20.11
N GLY A 340 18.45 20.85 -21.44
CA GLY A 340 17.40 21.28 -22.35
C GLY A 340 16.47 20.15 -22.80
N ALA A 341 16.91 18.90 -22.68
CA ALA A 341 16.14 17.73 -23.02
C ALA A 341 15.22 17.31 -21.86
N THR A 342 13.93 17.13 -22.12
CA THR A 342 13.00 16.56 -21.13
C THR A 342 13.29 15.08 -20.85
N ARG A 343 13.88 14.36 -21.81
CA ARG A 343 14.02 12.92 -21.77
C ARG A 343 15.40 12.49 -22.26
N THR A 344 15.91 11.43 -21.67
CA THR A 344 17.16 10.78 -22.04
C THR A 344 17.06 10.16 -23.43
N SER A 345 18.18 10.18 -24.17
CA SER A 345 18.22 9.65 -25.54
C SER A 345 19.51 8.89 -25.81
N ILE A 346 19.38 7.80 -26.55
CA ILE A 346 20.42 6.78 -26.77
C ILE A 346 20.63 6.55 -28.27
N ASP A 347 21.89 6.34 -28.66
CA ASP A 347 22.27 5.96 -30.01
C ASP A 347 21.70 4.60 -30.40
N THR A 348 21.38 4.41 -31.68
CA THR A 348 20.77 3.18 -32.18
C THR A 348 21.69 1.97 -32.03
N SER A 349 23.00 2.14 -32.19
CA SER A 349 23.99 1.06 -32.06
C SER A 349 24.14 0.64 -30.60
N LEU A 350 24.28 1.62 -29.70
CA LEU A 350 24.36 1.35 -28.25
C LEU A 350 23.05 0.73 -27.72
N ALA A 351 21.90 1.19 -28.19
CA ALA A 351 20.60 0.61 -27.85
C ALA A 351 20.48 -0.85 -28.34
N ALA A 352 21.00 -1.16 -29.52
CA ALA A 352 21.02 -2.53 -30.03
C ALA A 352 21.98 -3.43 -29.23
N GLU A 353 23.16 -2.92 -28.87
CA GLU A 353 24.18 -3.64 -28.13
C GLU A 353 23.69 -4.08 -26.75
N ILE A 354 23.05 -3.18 -25.99
CA ILE A 354 22.51 -3.52 -24.66
C ILE A 354 21.20 -4.32 -24.74
N GLY A 355 20.63 -4.47 -25.95
CA GLY A 355 19.30 -5.05 -26.14
C GLY A 355 18.21 -4.21 -25.50
N ALA A 356 18.14 -2.91 -25.79
CA ALA A 356 17.09 -2.05 -25.27
C ALA A 356 15.74 -2.40 -25.92
N GLY A 357 14.76 -2.86 -25.12
CA GLY A 357 13.45 -3.25 -25.65
C GLY A 357 12.52 -3.94 -24.65
N PRO A 358 11.25 -4.21 -25.02
CA PRO A 358 10.63 -3.92 -26.33
C PRO A 358 10.30 -2.43 -26.54
N ILE A 359 10.04 -2.03 -27.79
CA ILE A 359 9.61 -0.65 -28.12
C ILE A 359 8.24 -0.41 -27.48
N LYS A 360 8.19 0.51 -26.50
CA LYS A 360 6.94 0.85 -25.80
C LYS A 360 6.01 1.72 -26.65
N SER A 361 6.56 2.70 -27.37
CA SER A 361 5.77 3.66 -28.17
C SER A 361 6.65 4.47 -29.13
N MET A 362 6.02 5.31 -29.95
CA MET A 362 6.68 6.32 -30.80
C MET A 362 6.48 7.72 -30.21
N THR A 363 7.55 8.49 -30.00
CA THR A 363 7.49 9.89 -29.54
C THR A 363 7.90 10.85 -30.65
N ARG A 364 7.21 11.98 -30.80
CA ARG A 364 7.57 13.06 -31.73
C ARG A 364 8.45 14.11 -31.03
N VAL A 365 9.69 14.26 -31.46
CA VAL A 365 10.65 15.23 -30.90
C VAL A 365 10.80 16.43 -31.86
N LYS A 366 10.68 17.65 -31.34
CA LYS A 366 10.94 18.89 -32.10
C LYS A 366 12.43 19.21 -32.04
N SER A 367 13.11 19.29 -33.18
CA SER A 367 14.47 19.82 -33.27
C SER A 367 14.43 21.29 -33.71
N GLY A 368 15.34 22.13 -33.18
CA GLY A 368 15.38 23.57 -33.45
C GLY A 368 15.57 23.95 -34.93
N SER A 369 15.91 22.98 -35.79
CA SER A 369 16.31 23.21 -37.18
C SER A 369 15.28 22.74 -38.22
N VAL A 370 14.16 22.10 -37.82
CA VAL A 370 13.19 21.51 -38.77
C VAL A 370 11.75 21.84 -38.36
N LYS A 371 10.95 22.39 -39.29
CA LYS A 371 9.53 22.78 -39.06
C LYS A 371 8.55 21.61 -38.85
N GLY A 372 9.02 20.39 -38.60
CA GLY A 372 8.22 19.22 -38.28
C GLY A 372 9.01 18.27 -37.36
N GLY A 373 8.40 17.82 -36.27
CA GLY A 373 9.06 16.92 -35.33
C GLY A 373 9.27 15.51 -35.89
N LYS A 374 10.43 14.90 -35.61
CA LYS A 374 10.77 13.54 -36.05
C LYS A 374 10.20 12.51 -35.08
N ALA A 375 9.57 11.46 -35.59
CA ALA A 375 9.10 10.35 -34.76
C ALA A 375 10.28 9.43 -34.41
N ARG A 376 10.44 9.11 -33.12
CA ARG A 376 11.52 8.27 -32.59
C ARG A 376 10.91 7.14 -31.74
N PRO A 377 11.38 5.89 -31.89
CA PRO A 377 10.98 4.81 -30.99
C PRO A 377 11.52 5.08 -29.59
N VAL A 378 10.81 4.56 -28.59
CA VAL A 378 11.17 4.73 -27.18
C VAL A 378 11.24 3.35 -26.52
N VAL A 379 12.32 3.14 -25.79
CA VAL A 379 12.67 1.87 -25.14
C VAL A 379 12.96 2.11 -23.67
N ASP A 380 12.69 1.13 -22.82
CA ASP A 380 13.12 1.19 -21.43
C ASP A 380 14.55 0.66 -21.30
N LEU A 381 15.34 1.34 -20.50
CA LEU A 381 16.69 0.93 -20.14
C LEU A 381 17.06 1.50 -18.78
N VAL A 382 18.04 0.89 -18.12
CA VAL A 382 18.56 1.32 -16.82
C VAL A 382 19.88 2.04 -17.03
N ILE A 383 20.00 3.27 -16.52
CA ILE A 383 21.23 4.06 -16.54
C ILE A 383 21.82 4.13 -15.13
N GLY A 384 23.03 3.61 -14.95
CA GLY A 384 23.82 3.74 -13.72
C GLY A 384 24.72 4.98 -13.77
N ILE A 385 24.55 5.92 -12.83
CA ILE A 385 25.38 7.15 -12.71
C ILE A 385 25.72 7.43 -11.25
N GLY A 386 27.01 7.55 -10.94
CA GLY A 386 27.47 7.92 -9.60
C GLY A 386 27.01 6.96 -8.50
N GLY A 387 26.91 5.66 -8.82
CA GLY A 387 26.45 4.62 -7.90
C GLY A 387 24.93 4.44 -7.80
N ASN A 388 24.12 5.30 -8.42
CA ASN A 388 22.67 5.17 -8.48
C ASN A 388 22.21 4.63 -9.83
N GLN A 389 21.11 3.88 -9.86
CA GLN A 389 20.49 3.37 -11.08
C GLN A 389 19.14 4.06 -11.34
N HIS A 390 18.91 4.43 -12.60
CA HIS A 390 17.71 5.10 -13.06
C HIS A 390 17.04 4.29 -14.16
N THR A 391 15.81 3.83 -13.93
CA THR A 391 15.01 3.23 -15.00
C THR A 391 14.37 4.34 -15.82
N VAL A 392 14.73 4.44 -17.09
CA VAL A 392 14.25 5.51 -17.97
C VAL A 392 13.68 4.97 -19.28
N THR A 393 12.66 5.68 -19.76
CA THR A 393 12.08 5.44 -21.08
C THR A 393 12.77 6.39 -22.07
N ALA A 394 13.86 5.92 -22.70
CA ALA A 394 14.75 6.73 -23.53
C ALA A 394 14.36 6.70 -25.01
N SER A 395 14.50 7.84 -25.71
CA SER A 395 14.26 7.89 -27.16
C SER A 395 15.49 7.41 -27.93
N VAL A 396 15.29 6.49 -28.87
CA VAL A 396 16.37 5.99 -29.74
C VAL A 396 16.52 6.89 -30.96
N GLU A 397 17.75 7.28 -31.27
CA GLU A 397 18.09 8.06 -32.46
C GLU A 397 19.43 7.60 -33.05
N ASP A 398 19.58 7.68 -34.37
CA ASP A 398 20.87 7.50 -35.02
C ASP A 398 21.74 8.75 -34.81
N ARG A 399 22.80 8.57 -34.02
CA ARG A 399 23.73 9.60 -33.58
C ARG A 399 25.18 9.17 -33.79
N GLY A 400 25.45 8.25 -34.71
CA GLY A 400 26.81 7.81 -35.03
C GLY A 400 27.77 8.92 -35.51
N HIS A 401 27.25 10.12 -35.75
CA HIS A 401 28.01 11.33 -36.09
C HIS A 401 28.31 12.25 -34.90
N MET A 402 27.86 11.91 -33.68
CA MET A 402 28.07 12.67 -32.46
C MET A 402 29.12 12.01 -31.57
N ASP A 403 29.83 12.83 -30.79
CA ASP A 403 30.90 12.37 -29.89
C ASP A 403 30.40 11.53 -28.70
N TYR A 404 29.09 11.58 -28.38
CA TYR A 404 28.51 10.89 -27.22
C TYR A 404 27.26 10.10 -27.62
N PRO A 405 27.26 8.76 -27.40
CA PRO A 405 26.14 7.90 -27.76
C PRO A 405 24.94 8.02 -26.81
N LEU A 406 25.07 8.73 -25.69
CA LEU A 406 23.99 8.93 -24.71
C LEU A 406 23.88 10.41 -24.29
N LEU A 407 22.66 10.94 -24.26
CA LEU A 407 22.34 12.25 -23.67
C LEU A 407 21.39 12.07 -22.49
N LEU A 408 21.77 12.58 -21.33
CA LEU A 408 20.98 12.55 -20.11
C LEU A 408 20.01 13.72 -20.12
N GLY A 409 18.70 13.43 -20.06
CA GLY A 409 17.65 14.43 -19.96
C GLY A 409 17.24 14.71 -18.51
N ARG A 410 16.28 15.62 -18.33
CA ARG A 410 15.74 15.99 -17.00
C ARG A 410 15.06 14.84 -16.26
N ASP A 411 14.67 13.78 -16.95
CA ASP A 411 14.20 12.52 -16.37
C ASP A 411 15.25 11.82 -15.48
N ILE A 412 16.54 12.12 -15.68
CA ILE A 412 17.64 11.69 -14.80
C ILE A 412 18.23 12.90 -14.07
N LEU A 413 18.49 13.99 -14.80
CA LEU A 413 19.23 15.14 -14.27
C LEU A 413 18.52 15.88 -13.13
N SER A 414 17.21 15.68 -12.92
CA SER A 414 16.48 16.30 -11.80
C SER A 414 16.95 15.82 -10.42
N ASP A 415 17.59 14.66 -10.36
CA ASP A 415 18.14 14.08 -9.12
C ASP A 415 19.58 14.52 -8.82
N TYR A 416 20.22 15.28 -9.72
CA TYR A 416 21.65 15.63 -9.65
C TYR A 416 21.91 17.13 -9.83
N ARG A 417 23.06 17.60 -9.33
CA ARG A 417 23.62 18.90 -9.71
C ARG A 417 24.64 18.72 -10.84
N VAL A 418 24.44 19.42 -11.95
CA VAL A 418 25.36 19.37 -13.09
C VAL A 418 26.48 20.40 -12.90
N ASN A 419 27.71 19.93 -12.69
CA ASN A 419 28.89 20.77 -12.74
C ASN A 419 29.43 20.84 -14.18
N VAL A 420 29.15 21.96 -14.85
CA VAL A 420 29.54 22.18 -16.25
C VAL A 420 31.05 22.17 -16.50
N ARG A 421 31.88 22.27 -15.45
CA ARG A 421 33.35 22.23 -15.54
C ARG A 421 33.93 20.82 -15.42
N LYS A 422 33.16 19.84 -14.93
CA LYS A 422 33.61 18.45 -14.78
C LYS A 422 33.29 17.68 -16.06
N ARG A 423 34.30 17.01 -16.62
CA ARG A 423 34.22 16.29 -17.91
C ARG A 423 35.06 15.02 -17.83
N ALA A 424 34.39 13.86 -17.87
CA ALA A 424 35.07 12.56 -17.77
C ALA A 424 35.89 12.20 -19.02
N ASP A 425 35.58 12.81 -20.17
CA ASP A 425 36.28 12.58 -21.45
C ASP A 425 37.63 13.31 -21.57
N THR A 426 37.95 14.24 -20.67
CA THR A 426 39.22 14.97 -20.65
C THR A 426 40.29 14.34 -19.75
N ASP A 427 39.92 13.48 -18.80
CA ASP A 427 40.86 12.83 -17.88
C ASP A 427 41.67 11.68 -18.54
N GLU A 428 41.25 11.19 -19.71
CA GLU A 428 42.03 10.20 -20.48
C GLU A 428 43.21 10.82 -21.24
N THR A 429 43.11 12.09 -21.65
CA THR A 429 44.15 12.74 -22.46
C THR A 429 45.44 12.99 -21.65
N GLU A 430 45.35 13.20 -20.34
CA GLU A 430 46.52 13.39 -19.46
C GLU A 430 47.24 12.08 -19.11
N ARG A 431 46.62 10.90 -19.32
CA ARG A 431 47.28 9.59 -19.14
C ARG A 431 48.07 9.13 -20.38
N GLY A 432 47.91 9.80 -21.53
CA GLY A 432 48.52 9.42 -22.80
C GLY A 432 49.86 10.10 -23.16
N GLU A 433 50.26 11.17 -22.46
CA GLU A 433 51.43 12.00 -22.85
C GLU A 433 52.63 11.94 -21.87
N SER A 434 52.75 10.88 -21.06
CA SER A 434 53.91 10.69 -20.16
C SER A 434 54.63 9.36 -20.44
N GLY A 435 55.12 9.20 -21.67
CA GLY A 435 55.76 7.95 -22.11
C GLY A 435 56.83 8.07 -23.19
N GLU A 436 57.56 9.19 -23.29
CA GLU A 436 58.83 9.21 -24.04
C GLU A 436 59.86 10.13 -23.36
N ILE A 437 60.75 9.54 -22.55
CA ILE A 437 62.11 10.04 -22.33
C ILE A 437 63.08 8.85 -22.37
N LEU A 438 63.79 8.76 -23.51
CA LEU A 438 65.18 8.39 -23.76
C LEU A 438 65.95 7.57 -22.69
N GLU A 439 66.54 6.45 -23.10
CA GLU A 439 67.88 6.03 -22.65
C GLU A 439 68.73 5.53 -23.84
N GLU A 440 70.00 5.95 -23.83
CA GLU A 440 71.15 5.45 -24.60
C GLU A 440 71.57 4.05 -24.16
#